data_AF-A0A0V0W807-F1
#
_entry.id   AF-A0A0V0W807-F1
#
_cell.length_a   1.000
_cell.length_b   1.000
_cell.length_c   1.000
_cell.angle_alpha   90.00
_cell.angle_beta   90.00
_cell.angle_gamma   90.00
#
_symmetry.space_group_name_H-M   'P 1'
#
loop_
_entity.id
_entity.type
_entity.pdbx_description
1 polymer ?
#
loop_
_entity_poly.entity_id
_entity_poly.type
_entity_poly.pdbx_seq_one_letter_code
_entity_poly.pdbx_strand_id
1 'polypeptide(L)' 'MSDKPNKRLCHSEAYSSFKFGLKWMEQQKEFSAAQLMVVRHIRDVAAQKKLSSLKQRLIGDFIKSDTKEYTANNVA' A
#
# COMPACT_ATOMS: atom_id res chain seq x y z
N MET A 1 -17.59 -25.77 -11.70
CA MET A 1 -16.59 -24.70 -11.81
C MET A 1 -16.13 -24.38 -10.39
N SER A 2 -14.83 -24.33 -10.13
CA SER A 2 -14.30 -24.21 -8.77
C SER A 2 -14.27 -22.75 -8.33
N ASP A 3 -15.28 -22.34 -7.56
CA ASP A 3 -15.29 -21.09 -6.80
C ASP A 3 -14.27 -21.17 -5.64
N LYS A 4 -12.98 -21.18 -5.96
CA LYS A 4 -11.96 -20.93 -4.93
C LYS A 4 -11.97 -19.43 -4.66
N PRO A 5 -12.12 -18.98 -3.40
CA PRO A 5 -11.91 -17.58 -3.08
C PRO A 5 -10.50 -17.25 -3.53
N ASN A 6 -10.38 -16.30 -4.47
CA ASN A 6 -9.10 -15.72 -4.86
C ASN A 6 -8.50 -15.15 -3.57
N LYS A 7 -7.62 -15.92 -2.93
CA LYS A 7 -7.00 -15.61 -1.65
C LYS A 7 -6.11 -14.41 -1.94
N ARG A 8 -6.70 -13.22 -1.91
CA ARG A 8 -6.01 -11.96 -2.20
C ARG A 8 -4.78 -11.97 -1.32
N LEU A 9 -3.61 -12.01 -1.95
CA LEU A 9 -2.33 -11.95 -1.25
C LEU A 9 -2.40 -10.77 -0.28
N CYS A 10 -2.20 -11.06 1.00
CA CYS A 10 -2.22 -10.02 2.01
C CYS A 10 -1.13 -9.00 1.66
N HIS A 11 -1.39 -7.72 1.89
CA HIS A 11 -0.40 -6.67 1.62
C HIS A 11 0.94 -6.90 2.33
N SER A 12 0.93 -7.54 3.50
CA SER A 12 2.15 -7.91 4.23
C SER A 12 2.94 -9.03 3.55
N GLU A 13 2.23 -10.02 2.99
CA GLU A 13 2.83 -11.16 2.30
C GLU A 13 3.47 -10.71 0.99
N ALA A 14 2.75 -9.93 0.18
CA ALA A 14 3.28 -9.34 -1.05
C ALA A 14 4.52 -8.46 -0.80
N TYR A 15 4.50 -7.66 0.27
CA TYR A 15 5.66 -6.83 0.66
C TYR A 15 6.86 -7.67 1.10
N SER A 16 6.61 -8.73 1.87
CA SER A 16 7.65 -9.65 2.33
C SER A 16 8.30 -10.40 1.17
N SER A 17 7.48 -10.92 0.24
CA SER A 17 7.97 -11.56 -0.99
C SER A 17 8.77 -10.60 -1.86
N PHE A 18 8.32 -9.35 -2.01
CA PHE A 18 9.08 -8.34 -2.75
C PHE A 18 10.45 -8.06 -2.12
N LYS A 19 10.52 -7.90 -0.78
CA LYS A 19 11.80 -7.71 -0.09
C LYS A 19 12.75 -8.89 -0.29
N PHE A 20 12.22 -10.11 -0.26
CA PHE A 20 13.02 -11.30 -0.52
C PHE A 20 13.54 -11.34 -1.96
N GLY A 21 12.68 -11.09 -2.95
CA GLY A 21 13.06 -11.02 -4.36
C GLY A 21 14.08 -9.92 -4.65
N LEU A 22 13.94 -8.75 -4.02
CA LEU A 22 14.91 -7.66 -4.17
C LEU A 22 16.29 -8.05 -3.63
N LYS A 23 16.36 -8.70 -2.46
CA LYS A 23 17.64 -9.21 -1.93
C LYS A 23 18.27 -10.24 -2.86
N TRP A 24 17.46 -11.10 -3.47
CA TRP A 24 17.95 -12.06 -4.45
C TRP A 24 18.50 -11.38 -5.71
N MET A 25 17.81 -10.34 -6.23
CA MET A 25 18.29 -9.54 -7.36
C MET A 25 19.61 -8.83 -7.05
N GLU A 26 19.77 -8.29 -5.84
CA GLU A 26 21.01 -7.61 -5.40
C GLU A 26 22.24 -8.55 -5.41
N GLN A 27 22.03 -9.87 -5.39
CA GLN A 27 23.11 -10.87 -5.47
C GLN A 27 23.44 -11.29 -6.91
N GLN A 28 22.56 -11.02 -7.88
CA GLN A 28 22.81 -11.42 -9.26
C GLN A 28 23.74 -10.41 -9.94
N LYS A 29 24.75 -10.93 -10.66
CA LYS A 29 25.70 -10.11 -11.44
C LYS A 29 25.07 -9.43 -12.67
N GLU A 30 23.88 -9.89 -13.06
CA GLU A 30 23.15 -9.42 -14.24
C GLU A 30 22.49 -8.06 -14.03
N PHE A 31 22.22 -7.68 -12.77
CA PHE A 31 21.58 -6.41 -12.46
C PHE A 31 22.62 -5.34 -12.14
N SER A 32 22.57 -4.26 -12.92
CA SER A 32 23.36 -3.06 -12.63
C SER A 32 22.84 -2.34 -11.39
N ALA A 33 23.71 -1.56 -10.75
CA ALA A 33 23.34 -0.69 -9.64
C ALA A 33 22.18 0.27 -10.00
N ALA A 34 22.14 0.76 -11.25
CA ALA A 34 21.08 1.64 -11.72
C ALA A 34 19.71 0.93 -11.78
N GLN A 35 19.66 -0.30 -12.30
CA GLN A 35 18.42 -1.10 -12.32
C GLN A 35 17.93 -1.40 -10.90
N LEU A 36 18.82 -1.77 -9.98
CA LEU A 36 18.47 -2.00 -8.59
C LEU A 36 17.93 -0.73 -7.90
N MET A 37 18.51 0.44 -8.20
CA MET A 37 18.00 1.72 -7.71
C MET A 37 16.58 2.01 -8.21
N VAL A 38 16.29 1.74 -9.48
CA VAL A 38 14.94 1.91 -10.04
C VAL A 38 13.93 1.03 -9.30
N VAL A 39 14.26 -0.24 -9.06
CA VAL A 39 13.38 -1.17 -8.33
C VAL A 39 13.13 -0.70 -6.89
N ARG A 40 14.18 -0.22 -6.19
CA ARG A 40 14.06 0.37 -4.85
C ARG A 40 13.18 1.63 -4.87
N HIS A 41 13.34 2.48 -5.86
CA HIS A 41 12.54 3.70 -6.00
C HIS A 41 11.06 3.37 -6.22
N ILE A 42 10.73 2.39 -7.07
CA ILE A 42 9.35 1.94 -7.31
C ILE A 42 8.70 1.46 -6.00
N ARG A 43 9.42 0.68 -5.19
CA ARG A 43 8.96 0.26 -3.85
C ARG A 43 8.63 1.48 -2.98
N ASP A 44 9.52 2.45 -2.94
CA ASP A 44 9.36 3.62 -2.07
C ASP A 44 8.20 4.51 -2.53
N VAL A 45 8.05 4.72 -3.84
CA VAL A 45 6.88 5.41 -4.43
C VAL A 45 5.58 4.67 -4.09
N ALA A 46 5.56 3.34 -4.17
CA ALA A 46 4.38 2.56 -3.80
C ALA A 46 4.05 2.70 -2.31
N ALA A 47 5.06 2.68 -1.43
CA ALA A 47 4.88 2.91 0.00
C ALA A 47 4.37 4.33 0.30
N GLN A 48 4.92 5.35 -0.35
CA GLN A 48 4.48 6.74 -0.23
C GLN A 48 3.05 6.93 -0.72
N LYS A 49 2.67 6.32 -1.85
CA LYS A 49 1.30 6.34 -2.37
C LYS A 49 0.33 5.68 -1.40
N LYS A 50 0.70 4.54 -0.81
CA LYS A 50 -0.13 3.87 0.19
C LYS A 50 -0.29 4.71 1.47
N LEU A 51 0.79 5.33 1.93
CA LEU A 51 0.74 6.25 3.07
C LEU A 51 -0.12 7.48 2.76
N SER A 52 -0.01 8.04 1.56
CA SER A 52 -0.82 9.18 1.12
C SER A 52 -2.29 8.81 0.96
N SER A 53 -2.58 7.63 0.41
CA SER A 53 -3.93 7.08 0.33
C SER A 53 -4.53 6.82 1.72
N LEU A 54 -3.72 6.37 2.69
CA LEU A 54 -4.13 6.27 4.10
C LEU A 54 -4.45 7.65 4.68
N LYS A 55 -3.57 8.64 4.46
CA LYS A 55 -3.81 10.04 4.85
C LYS A 55 -5.08 10.62 4.20
N GLN A 56 -5.35 10.28 2.95
CA GLN A 56 -6.56 10.71 2.24
C GLN A 56 -7.83 9.99 2.70
N ARG A 57 -7.72 8.70 3.04
CA ARG A 57 -8.84 7.99 3.67
C ARG A 57 -9.19 8.66 5.00
N LEU A 58 -8.17 9.07 5.75
CA LEU A 58 -8.29 9.95 6.92
C LEU A 58 -8.78 11.38 6.62
N ILE A 59 -9.04 11.79 5.37
CA ILE A 59 -9.64 13.11 5.03
C ILE A 59 -11.15 12.97 4.73
N GLY A 60 -11.59 11.88 4.11
CA GLY A 60 -13.01 11.62 3.84
C GLY A 60 -13.74 10.94 5.00
N ASP A 61 -13.05 10.04 5.71
CA ASP A 61 -13.54 9.54 7.00
C ASP A 61 -13.62 10.68 8.02
N PHE A 62 -12.82 11.72 7.84
CA PHE A 62 -12.80 13.00 8.58
C PHE A 62 -13.97 13.91 8.21
N ILE A 63 -14.19 14.24 6.93
CA ILE A 63 -15.36 15.06 6.54
C ILE A 63 -16.70 14.36 6.83
N LYS A 64 -16.77 13.03 6.72
CA LYS A 64 -18.00 12.24 6.93
C LYS A 64 -18.28 11.90 8.41
N SER A 65 -17.28 11.92 9.29
CA SER A 65 -17.50 11.93 10.74
C SER A 65 -17.96 13.30 11.22
N ASP A 66 -17.35 14.37 10.70
CA ASP A 66 -17.75 15.76 10.98
C ASP A 66 -19.20 16.05 10.58
N THR A 67 -19.64 15.56 9.41
CA THR A 67 -21.02 15.82 8.93
C THR A 67 -22.08 15.05 9.73
N LYS A 68 -21.74 13.90 10.34
CA LYS A 68 -22.61 13.10 11.22
C LYS A 68 -22.66 13.62 12.66
N GLU A 69 -21.56 14.17 13.17
CA GLU A 69 -21.47 14.88 14.46
C GLU A 69 -22.27 16.20 14.45
N TYR A 70 -22.22 16.92 13.33
CA TYR A 70 -23.02 18.12 13.12
C TYR A 70 -24.53 17.85 13.07
N THR A 71 -24.98 16.70 12.55
CA THR A 71 -26.40 16.34 12.52
C THR A 71 -26.93 15.74 13.84
N ALA A 72 -26.07 15.20 14.72
CA ALA A 72 -26.49 14.61 15.99
C ALA A 72 -26.72 15.65 17.11
N ASN A 73 -25.95 16.74 17.16
CA ASN A 73 -26.05 17.78 18.21
C ASN A 73 -27.13 18.85 17.95
N ASN A 74 -27.73 18.85 16.75
CA ASN A 74 -28.73 19.83 16.32
C ASN A 74 -30.14 19.21 16.19
N VAL A 75 -30.33 17.97 16.67
CA VAL A 75 -31.62 17.22 16.62
C VAL A 75 -32.07 16.78 18.03
N ALA A 76 -31.50 17.35 19.11
CA ALA A 76 -31.93 17.18 20.50
C ALA A 76 -32.53 18.49 21.04
#